data_AF-A0A286HNH9-F1
#
_entry.id   AF-A0A286HNH9-F1
#
_cell.length_a   1.000
_cell.length_b   1.000
_cell.length_c   1.000
_cell.angle_alpha   90.00
_cell.angle_beta   90.00
_cell.angle_gamma   90.00
#
_symmetry.space_group_name_H-M   'P 1'
#
loop_
_entity.id
_entity.type
_entity.pdbx_description
1 polymer ?
#
loop_
_entity_poly.entity_id
_entity_poly.type
_entity_poly.pdbx_seq_one_letter_code
_entity_poly.pdbx_strand_id
1 'polypeptide(L)'
;MKILMASIAHFFDPEPKLPGALGQIAEDPVVLAEILVLFRIVLADGVVQPSQLTAFERICEENFGINRRDMRELHVLLDSPKARSCDAKAFTLLAQLDMKARTTLLGNMVEIARASSNADECDSKLIRRMGDLLGLEPGLPVVERAPGSIEEKRAGS
;
A
#
# COMPACT_ATOMS: atom_id res chain seq x y z
N MET A 1 16.37 -15.48 -39.84
CA MET A 1 16.95 -14.95 -38.58
C MET A 1 16.64 -13.44 -38.42
N LYS A 2 15.36 -13.02 -38.52
CA LYS A 2 14.93 -11.60 -38.40
C LYS A 2 13.92 -11.36 -37.26
N ILE A 3 13.46 -12.41 -36.60
CA ILE A 3 12.39 -12.32 -35.58
C ILE A 3 12.96 -12.18 -34.16
N LEU A 4 14.19 -12.63 -33.91
CA LEU A 4 14.80 -12.58 -32.56
C LEU A 4 15.23 -11.17 -32.13
N MET A 5 15.48 -10.26 -33.08
CA MET A 5 15.99 -8.91 -32.78
C MET A 5 14.89 -7.88 -32.50
N ALA A 6 13.65 -8.11 -32.96
CA ALA A 6 12.53 -7.20 -32.70
C ALA A 6 12.06 -7.26 -31.23
N SER A 7 12.22 -8.40 -30.56
CA SER A 7 11.77 -8.58 -29.17
C SER A 7 12.67 -7.90 -28.13
N ILE A 8 13.93 -7.63 -28.47
CA ILE A 8 14.89 -6.94 -27.60
C ILE A 8 14.67 -5.42 -27.68
N ALA A 9 14.27 -4.90 -28.84
CA ALA A 9 14.04 -3.46 -29.04
C ALA A 9 12.96 -2.89 -28.09
N HIS A 10 11.92 -3.66 -27.80
CA HIS A 10 10.85 -3.22 -26.89
C HIS A 10 11.30 -3.06 -25.42
N PHE A 11 12.39 -3.72 -25.00
CA PHE A 11 13.01 -3.47 -23.69
C PHE A 11 13.72 -2.12 -23.60
N PHE A 12 14.05 -1.53 -24.76
CA PHE A 12 14.72 -0.24 -24.86
C PHE A 12 13.77 0.87 -25.32
N ASP A 13 12.48 0.57 -25.52
CA ASP A 13 11.49 1.62 -25.68
C ASP A 13 11.50 2.45 -24.40
N PRO A 14 11.63 3.78 -24.50
CA PRO A 14 11.60 4.62 -23.32
C PRO A 14 10.26 4.40 -22.62
N GLU A 15 10.30 3.91 -21.38
CA GLU A 15 9.11 3.86 -20.54
C GLU A 15 8.47 5.26 -20.56
N PRO A 16 7.15 5.36 -20.76
CA PRO A 16 6.49 6.66 -20.79
C PRO A 16 6.81 7.40 -19.50
N LYS A 17 7.49 8.55 -19.62
CA LYS A 17 7.85 9.37 -18.47
C LYS A 17 6.58 9.93 -17.86
N LEU A 18 6.22 9.45 -16.67
CA LEU A 18 5.11 9.99 -15.91
C LEU A 18 5.44 11.44 -15.50
N PRO A 19 4.55 12.41 -15.71
CA PRO A 19 4.78 13.78 -15.29
C PRO A 19 4.55 13.96 -13.77
N GLY A 20 5.14 15.02 -13.20
CA GLY A 20 4.83 15.48 -11.84
C GLY A 20 5.29 14.52 -10.73
N ALA A 21 4.45 14.38 -9.69
CA ALA A 21 4.74 13.55 -8.52
C ALA A 21 4.91 12.07 -8.89
N LEU A 22 4.09 11.56 -9.83
CA LEU A 22 4.19 10.16 -10.29
C LEU A 22 5.51 9.84 -10.96
N GLY A 23 6.07 10.77 -11.73
CA GLY A 23 7.41 10.61 -12.31
C GLY A 23 8.50 10.50 -11.25
N GLN A 24 8.43 11.32 -10.22
CA GLN A 24 9.39 11.31 -9.11
C GLN A 24 9.31 10.00 -8.33
N ILE A 25 8.08 9.55 -8.02
CA ILE A 25 7.82 8.27 -7.36
C ILE A 25 8.33 7.10 -8.19
N ALA A 26 8.09 7.12 -9.50
CA ALA A 26 8.56 6.05 -10.38
C ALA A 26 10.08 5.93 -10.37
N GLU A 27 10.83 7.03 -10.16
CA GLU A 27 12.30 7.03 -10.09
C GLU A 27 12.87 6.83 -8.68
N ASP A 28 12.05 6.93 -7.63
CA ASP A 28 12.44 6.64 -6.25
C ASP A 28 11.92 5.26 -5.82
N PRO A 29 12.77 4.21 -5.83
CA PRO A 29 12.33 2.87 -5.48
C PRO A 29 11.92 2.72 -4.00
N VAL A 30 12.38 3.60 -3.10
CA VAL A 30 11.98 3.56 -1.69
C VAL A 30 10.54 4.07 -1.56
N VAL A 31 10.24 5.22 -2.16
CA VAL A 31 8.88 5.77 -2.15
C VAL A 31 7.90 4.85 -2.89
N LEU A 32 8.32 4.28 -4.03
CA LEU A 32 7.50 3.29 -4.74
C LEU A 32 7.22 2.05 -3.88
N ALA A 33 8.20 1.59 -3.09
CA ALA A 33 8.02 0.49 -2.15
C ALA A 33 7.03 0.87 -1.03
N GLU A 34 7.06 2.09 -0.50
CA GLU A 34 6.08 2.58 0.49
C GLU A 34 4.65 2.50 -0.05
N ILE A 35 4.41 3.01 -1.26
CA ILE A 35 3.08 2.99 -1.87
C ILE A 35 2.63 1.57 -2.19
N LEU A 36 3.55 0.71 -2.68
CA LEU A 36 3.25 -0.71 -2.94
C LEU A 36 2.79 -1.44 -1.68
N VAL A 37 3.47 -1.24 -0.53
CA VAL A 37 3.05 -1.92 0.70
C VAL A 37 1.74 -1.35 1.25
N LEU A 38 1.45 -0.06 1.06
CA LEU A 38 0.14 0.50 1.39
C LEU A 38 -0.96 -0.10 0.52
N PHE A 39 -0.72 -0.22 -0.80
CA PHE A 39 -1.68 -0.83 -1.72
C PHE A 39 -1.90 -2.32 -1.41
N ARG A 40 -0.87 -3.04 -0.95
CA ARG A 40 -1.03 -4.43 -0.47
C ARG A 40 -2.00 -4.56 0.70
N ILE A 41 -2.13 -3.55 1.57
CA ILE A 41 -3.14 -3.59 2.65
C ILE A 41 -4.55 -3.55 2.05
N VAL A 42 -4.76 -2.77 0.99
CA VAL A 42 -6.05 -2.72 0.26
C VAL A 42 -6.39 -4.05 -0.40
N LEU A 43 -5.38 -4.83 -0.81
CA LEU A 43 -5.56 -6.11 -1.49
C LEU A 43 -5.59 -7.33 -0.53
N ALA A 44 -5.39 -7.12 0.77
CA ALA A 44 -5.06 -8.18 1.72
C ALA A 44 -6.14 -9.25 1.87
N ASP A 45 -7.42 -8.85 1.83
CA ASP A 45 -8.59 -9.73 1.95
C ASP A 45 -9.06 -10.28 0.58
N GLY A 46 -8.38 -9.90 -0.51
CA GLY A 46 -8.72 -10.28 -1.88
C GLY A 46 -9.91 -9.52 -2.48
N VAL A 47 -10.51 -8.56 -1.76
CA VAL A 47 -11.63 -7.74 -2.24
C VAL A 47 -11.36 -6.27 -1.97
N VAL A 48 -11.15 -5.49 -3.03
CA VAL A 48 -10.95 -4.04 -2.89
C VAL A 48 -12.23 -3.38 -2.38
N GLN A 49 -12.22 -2.94 -1.12
CA GLN A 49 -13.34 -2.20 -0.53
C GLN A 49 -13.22 -0.70 -0.86
N PRO A 50 -14.32 -0.02 -1.23
CA PRO A 50 -14.29 1.41 -1.56
C PRO A 50 -13.75 2.30 -0.44
N SER A 51 -14.00 1.95 0.82
CA SER A 51 -13.52 2.69 2.00
C SER A 51 -12.00 2.61 2.17
N GLN A 52 -11.41 1.42 1.99
CA GLN A 52 -9.95 1.23 2.03
C GLN A 52 -9.26 1.93 0.86
N LEU A 53 -9.86 1.85 -0.32
CA LEU A 53 -9.34 2.55 -1.49
C LEU A 53 -9.39 4.07 -1.28
N THR A 54 -10.48 4.60 -0.71
CA THR A 54 -10.59 6.03 -0.37
C THR A 54 -9.53 6.46 0.65
N ALA A 55 -9.28 5.64 1.68
CA ALA A 55 -8.22 5.91 2.65
C ALA A 55 -6.83 5.91 2.00
N PHE A 56 -6.56 4.93 1.13
CA PHE A 56 -5.33 4.86 0.34
C PHE A 56 -5.15 6.09 -0.57
N GLU A 57 -6.16 6.47 -1.34
CA GLU A 57 -6.14 7.66 -2.22
C GLU A 57 -5.80 8.93 -1.43
N ARG A 58 -6.44 9.12 -0.27
CA ARG A 58 -6.18 10.26 0.62
C ARG A 58 -4.76 10.28 1.14
N ILE A 59 -4.24 9.14 1.60
CA ILE A 59 -2.84 9.00 2.04
C ILE A 59 -1.86 9.29 0.89
N CYS A 60 -2.18 8.84 -0.33
CA CYS A 60 -1.41 9.14 -1.53
C CYS A 60 -1.33 10.65 -1.82
N GLU A 61 -2.43 11.36 -1.65
CA GLU A 61 -2.49 12.81 -1.81
C GLU A 61 -1.68 13.55 -0.73
N GLU A 62 -1.91 13.23 0.54
CA GLU A 62 -1.31 13.95 1.67
C GLU A 62 0.19 13.70 1.83
N ASN A 63 0.64 12.46 1.65
CA ASN A 63 2.01 12.06 1.96
C ASN A 63 2.94 12.04 0.74
N PHE A 64 2.38 11.88 -0.46
CA PHE A 64 3.16 11.71 -1.68
C PHE A 64 2.79 12.74 -2.77
N GLY A 65 1.82 13.63 -2.51
CA GLY A 65 1.41 14.68 -3.45
C GLY A 65 0.75 14.14 -4.73
N ILE A 66 0.21 12.91 -4.69
CA ILE A 66 -0.44 12.30 -5.85
C ILE A 66 -1.90 12.73 -5.84
N ASN A 67 -2.27 13.58 -6.79
CA ASN A 67 -3.65 14.07 -6.88
C ASN A 67 -4.60 12.93 -7.26
N ARG A 68 -5.86 13.04 -6.84
CA ARG A 68 -6.89 12.06 -7.19
C ARG A 68 -7.05 11.83 -8.71
N ARG A 69 -6.82 12.87 -9.52
CA ARG A 69 -6.86 12.77 -10.99
C ARG A 69 -5.78 11.86 -11.57
N ASP A 70 -4.67 11.67 -10.84
CA ASP A 70 -3.50 10.88 -11.23
C ASP A 70 -3.58 9.43 -10.71
N MET A 71 -4.67 9.04 -10.02
CA MET A 71 -4.83 7.70 -9.43
C MET A 71 -4.86 6.59 -10.48
N ARG A 72 -5.44 6.85 -11.66
CA ARG A 72 -5.47 5.86 -12.74
C ARG A 72 -4.05 5.50 -13.18
N GLU A 73 -3.22 6.50 -13.38
CA GLU A 73 -1.82 6.37 -13.76
C GLU A 73 -1.01 5.72 -12.64
N LEU A 74 -1.32 6.02 -11.37
CA LEU A 74 -0.73 5.31 -10.23
C LEU A 74 -1.02 3.81 -10.30
N HIS A 75 -2.26 3.39 -10.56
CA HIS A 75 -2.58 1.96 -10.69
C HIS A 75 -1.82 1.29 -11.83
N VAL A 76 -1.65 1.98 -12.97
CA VAL A 76 -0.83 1.48 -14.08
C VAL A 76 0.64 1.35 -13.67
N LEU A 77 1.17 2.32 -12.92
CA LEU A 77 2.53 2.26 -12.37
C LEU A 77 2.70 1.08 -11.42
N LEU A 78 1.75 0.85 -10.50
CA LEU A 78 1.82 -0.25 -9.54
C LEU A 78 1.74 -1.64 -10.18
N ASP A 79 1.13 -1.77 -11.37
CA ASP A 79 1.11 -3.02 -12.16
C ASP A 79 2.30 -3.14 -13.15
N SER A 80 3.21 -2.16 -13.17
CA SER A 80 4.36 -2.18 -14.08
C SER A 80 5.41 -3.24 -13.69
N PRO A 81 6.24 -3.71 -14.65
CA PRO A 81 7.39 -4.55 -14.33
C PRO A 81 8.35 -3.93 -13.31
N LYS A 82 8.55 -2.61 -13.38
CA LYS A 82 9.38 -1.85 -12.43
C LYS A 82 8.82 -1.95 -11.01
N ALA A 83 7.52 -1.73 -10.85
CA ALA A 83 6.84 -1.89 -9.57
C ALA A 83 6.95 -3.32 -9.06
N ARG A 84 6.70 -4.36 -9.88
CA ARG A 84 6.88 -5.77 -9.48
C ARG A 84 8.31 -6.09 -9.01
N SER A 85 9.33 -5.50 -9.64
CA SER A 85 10.73 -5.65 -9.22
C SER A 85 11.00 -4.98 -7.87
N CYS A 86 10.45 -3.79 -7.63
CA CYS A 86 10.54 -3.10 -6.35
C CYS A 86 9.77 -3.86 -5.26
N ASP A 87 8.60 -4.40 -5.61
CA ASP A 87 7.71 -5.16 -4.75
C ASP A 87 8.38 -6.38 -4.12
N ALA A 88 9.20 -7.08 -4.92
CA ALA A 88 9.99 -8.24 -4.48
C ALA A 88 11.12 -7.88 -3.51
N LYS A 89 11.54 -6.60 -3.46
CA LYS A 89 12.61 -6.09 -2.60
C LYS A 89 12.11 -5.07 -1.58
N ALA A 90 10.79 -4.93 -1.42
CA ALA A 90 10.17 -3.83 -0.70
C ALA A 90 10.75 -3.65 0.71
N PHE A 91 10.87 -4.70 1.51
CA PHE A 91 11.40 -4.57 2.88
C PHE A 91 12.89 -4.24 2.96
N THR A 92 13.69 -4.67 1.98
CA THR A 92 15.08 -4.22 1.86
C THR A 92 15.15 -2.73 1.54
N LEU A 93 14.25 -2.25 0.68
CA LEU A 93 14.17 -0.84 0.33
C LEU A 93 13.69 0.01 1.51
N LEU A 94 12.63 -0.44 2.20
CA LEU A 94 12.03 0.23 3.36
C LEU A 94 12.94 0.23 4.59
N ALA A 95 13.91 -0.67 4.68
CA ALA A 95 14.94 -0.64 5.74
C ALA A 95 15.85 0.60 5.66
N GLN A 96 15.84 1.33 4.54
CA GLN A 96 16.55 2.61 4.39
C GLN A 96 15.83 3.78 5.05
N LEU A 97 14.54 3.63 5.37
CA LEU A 97 13.76 4.67 6.06
C LEU A 97 14.23 4.83 7.51
N ASP A 98 14.23 6.07 7.99
CA ASP A 98 14.46 6.32 9.40
C ASP A 98 13.30 5.79 10.27
N MET A 99 13.50 5.77 11.60
CA MET A 99 12.49 5.25 12.52
C MET A 99 11.15 6.01 12.43
N LYS A 100 11.20 7.32 12.19
CA LYS A 100 10.00 8.16 12.10
C LYS A 100 9.19 7.79 10.86
N ALA A 101 9.83 7.71 9.70
CA ALA A 101 9.21 7.33 8.45
C ALA A 101 8.62 5.91 8.51
N ARG A 102 9.33 4.94 9.09
CA ARG A 102 8.79 3.58 9.30
C ARG A 102 7.55 3.57 10.19
N THR A 103 7.55 4.38 11.26
CA THR A 103 6.39 4.53 12.16
C THR A 103 5.19 5.16 11.43
N THR A 104 5.43 6.22 10.64
CA THR A 104 4.39 6.84 9.80
C THR A 104 3.81 5.86 8.81
N LEU A 105 4.66 5.08 8.13
CA LEU A 105 4.25 4.08 7.15
C LEU A 105 3.35 3.02 7.80
N LEU A 106 3.73 2.49 8.97
CA LEU A 106 2.89 1.53 9.70
C LEU A 106 1.56 2.17 10.14
N GLY A 107 1.57 3.43 10.58
CA GLY A 107 0.34 4.18 10.92
C GLY A 107 -0.62 4.29 9.73
N ASN A 108 -0.09 4.60 8.55
CA ASN A 108 -0.86 4.64 7.31
C ASN A 108 -1.46 3.27 6.95
N MET A 109 -0.70 2.18 7.13
CA MET A 109 -1.21 0.82 6.93
C MET A 109 -2.37 0.50 7.87
N VAL A 110 -2.24 0.86 9.16
CA VAL A 110 -3.29 0.68 10.17
C VAL A 110 -4.56 1.45 9.77
N GLU A 111 -4.40 2.67 9.27
CA GLU A 111 -5.53 3.48 8.85
C GLU A 111 -6.29 2.84 7.68
N ILE A 112 -5.57 2.39 6.64
CA ILE A 112 -6.18 1.68 5.51
C ILE A 112 -6.89 0.41 5.99
N ALA A 113 -6.25 -0.39 6.84
CA ALA A 113 -6.85 -1.62 7.36
C ALA A 113 -8.14 -1.34 8.16
N ARG A 114 -8.16 -0.28 8.98
CA ARG A 114 -9.34 0.11 9.77
C ARG A 114 -10.51 0.62 8.94
N ALA A 115 -10.25 1.09 7.71
CA ALA A 115 -11.32 1.48 6.80
C ALA A 115 -12.08 0.25 6.24
N SER A 116 -11.57 -0.97 6.41
CA SER A 116 -12.26 -2.21 6.08
C SER A 116 -13.53 -2.38 6.92
N SER A 117 -14.66 -2.74 6.30
CA SER A 117 -15.86 -3.13 7.05
C SER A 117 -15.70 -4.48 7.76
N ASN A 118 -14.68 -5.25 7.36
CA ASN A 118 -14.39 -6.60 7.86
C ASN A 118 -13.10 -6.63 8.67
N ALA A 119 -12.71 -5.55 9.35
CA ALA A 119 -11.52 -5.49 10.18
C ALA A 119 -11.49 -6.67 11.20
N ASP A 120 -10.77 -7.72 10.82
CA ASP A 120 -10.76 -9.00 11.51
C ASP A 120 -9.36 -9.30 12.07
N GLU A 121 -9.21 -10.51 12.62
CA GLU A 121 -7.96 -10.93 13.21
C GLU A 121 -6.83 -11.10 12.16
N CYS A 122 -7.17 -11.33 10.89
CA CYS A 122 -6.22 -11.46 9.78
C CYS A 122 -5.53 -10.13 9.51
N ASP A 123 -6.31 -9.04 9.41
CA ASP A 123 -5.79 -7.68 9.25
C ASP A 123 -4.83 -7.32 10.39
N SER A 124 -5.20 -7.67 11.62
CA SER A 124 -4.37 -7.43 12.81
C SER A 124 -3.05 -8.20 12.78
N LYS A 125 -3.06 -9.46 12.31
CA LYS A 125 -1.84 -10.28 12.14
C LYS A 125 -0.95 -9.75 11.02
N LEU A 126 -1.53 -9.34 9.90
CA LEU A 126 -0.80 -8.76 8.78
C LEU A 126 -0.08 -7.49 9.22
N ILE A 127 -0.81 -6.53 9.82
CA ILE A 127 -0.24 -5.27 10.30
C ILE A 127 0.90 -5.51 11.31
N ARG A 128 0.70 -6.42 12.26
CA ARG A 128 1.76 -6.76 13.22
C ARG A 128 3.01 -7.27 12.52
N ARG A 129 2.85 -8.19 11.56
CA ARG A 129 3.97 -8.71 10.77
C ARG A 129 4.66 -7.62 9.96
N MET A 130 3.91 -6.66 9.40
CA MET A 130 4.50 -5.51 8.71
C MET A 130 5.33 -4.66 9.67
N GLY A 131 4.84 -4.43 10.90
CA GLY A 131 5.59 -3.74 11.95
C GLY A 131 6.92 -4.45 12.29
N ASP A 132 6.87 -5.76 12.49
CA ASP A 132 8.06 -6.58 12.76
C ASP A 132 9.09 -6.48 11.60
N LEU A 133 8.62 -6.56 10.35
CA LEU A 133 9.47 -6.44 9.16
C LEU A 133 10.06 -5.04 8.96
N LEU A 134 9.36 -4.01 9.45
CA LEU A 134 9.88 -2.65 9.52
C LEU A 134 10.83 -2.45 10.72
N GLY A 135 11.03 -3.45 11.58
CA GLY A 135 11.86 -3.33 12.77
C GLY A 135 11.25 -2.39 13.82
N LEU A 136 9.92 -2.31 13.87
CA LEU A 136 9.18 -1.59 14.90
C LEU A 136 8.86 -2.59 16.01
N GLU A 137 9.39 -2.35 17.22
CA GLU A 137 9.14 -3.20 18.38
C GLU A 137 7.62 -3.41 18.61
N PRO A 138 7.19 -4.60 19.08
CA PRO A 138 5.80 -4.90 19.36
C PRO A 138 5.29 -4.10 20.56
N GLY A 139 4.93 -2.84 20.31
CA GLY A 139 4.42 -1.88 21.29
C GLY A 139 3.44 -0.85 20.72
N LEU A 140 3.11 -0.90 19.42
CA LEU A 140 2.00 -0.11 18.90
C LEU A 140 0.66 -0.63 19.44
N PRO A 141 -0.29 0.27 19.75
CA PRO A 141 -1.54 -0.11 20.39
C PRO A 141 -2.26 -1.14 19.53
N VAL A 142 -2.59 -2.26 20.17
CA VAL A 142 -3.59 -3.22 19.69
C VAL A 142 -4.74 -2.42 19.08
N VAL A 143 -5.19 -2.82 17.89
CA VAL A 143 -6.43 -2.32 17.30
C VAL A 143 -7.55 -2.75 18.24
N GLU A 144 -7.83 -1.90 19.23
CA GLU A 144 -8.89 -2.13 20.19
C GLU A 144 -10.20 -1.99 19.40
N ARG A 145 -10.92 -3.11 19.24
CA ARG A 145 -12.29 -3.07 18.71
C ARG A 145 -13.11 -2.17 19.62
N ALA A 146 -13.72 -1.13 19.05
CA ALA A 146 -14.73 -0.37 19.76
C ALA A 146 -15.84 -1.35 20.22
N PRO A 147 -16.19 -1.39 21.51
CA PRO A 147 -17.29 -2.22 21.99
C PRO A 147 -18.60 -1.51 21.67
N GLY A 148 -19.41 -2.05 20.75
CA GLY A 148 -20.76 -1.53 20.56
C GLY A 148 -21.44 -1.97 19.27
N SER A 149 -21.95 -3.20 19.24
CA SER A 149 -23.12 -3.59 18.43
C SER A 149 -23.68 -4.92 18.95
N ILE A 150 -24.18 -4.89 20.19
CA ILE A 150 -25.19 -5.84 20.66
C ILE A 150 -26.29 -5.01 21.32
N GLU A 151 -27.20 -4.45 20.51
CA GLU A 151 -28.59 -4.23 20.93
C GLU A 151 -29.33 -5.54 20.67
N GLU A 152 -29.54 -6.34 21.72
CA GLU A 152 -30.79 -6.38 22.48
C GLU A 152 -31.99 -6.84 21.63
N LYS A 153 -32.22 -8.15 21.62
CA LYS A 153 -33.58 -8.69 21.72
C LYS A 153 -33.67 -9.55 22.97
N ARG A 154 -34.05 -8.92 24.08
CA ARG A 154 -34.60 -9.63 25.24
C ARG A 154 -35.87 -10.36 24.83
N ALA A 155 -35.99 -11.57 25.37
CA ALA A 155 -37.19 -12.37 25.35
C ALA A 155 -38.29 -11.78 26.25
N GLY A 156 -39.54 -11.99 25.84
CA GLY A 156 -40.68 -12.29 26.72
C GLY A 156 -41.43 -11.12 27.38
N SER A 157 -42.60 -10.79 26.83
CA SER A 157 -43.89 -11.16 27.44
C SER A 157 -45.02 -11.10 26.42
#